data_AF-W1XDA7-F1
#
_entry.id   AF-W1XDA7-F1
#
_cell.length_a   1.000
_cell.length_b   1.000
_cell.length_c   1.000
_cell.angle_alpha   90.00
_cell.angle_beta   90.00
_cell.angle_gamma   90.00
#
_symmetry.space_group_name_H-M   'P 1'
#
loop_
_entity.id
_entity.type
_entity.pdbx_description
1 polymer ?
#
loop_
_entity_poly.entity_id
_entity_poly.type
_entity_poly.pdbx_seq_one_letter_code
_entity_poly.pdbx_strand_id
1 'polypeptide(L)' 'MKIYLVGGAVRDALLGLPVKDRDWVVVGSTPQEMLDAGYQQVGRDFPVFLH' A
#
# COMPACT_ATOMS: atom_id res chain seq x y z
N MET A 1 -2.25 1.28 13.39
CA MET A 1 -1.79 1.09 11.99
C MET A 1 -0.61 0.13 11.93
N LYS A 2 -0.71 -0.94 11.15
CA LYS A 2 0.43 -1.76 10.72
C LYS A 2 0.52 -1.69 9.20
N ILE A 3 1.73 -1.53 8.66
CA ILE A 3 1.98 -1.33 7.24
C ILE A 3 2.82 -2.49 6.72
N TYR A 4 2.35 -3.16 5.69
CA TYR A 4 3.00 -4.32 5.10
C TYR A 4 3.36 -4.04 3.65
N LEU A 5 4.62 -4.27 3.29
CA LEU A 5 5.04 -4.36 1.89
C LEU A 5 4.44 -5.64 1.31
N VAL A 6 3.79 -5.54 0.17
CA VAL A 6 3.13 -6.68 -0.48
C VAL A 6 3.50 -6.76 -1.96
N GLY A 7 2.97 -7.77 -2.65
CA GLY A 7 2.96 -7.81 -4.11
C GLY A 7 4.34 -8.03 -4.74
N GLY A 8 4.56 -7.33 -5.86
CA GLY A 8 5.73 -7.52 -6.72
C GLY A 8 7.05 -7.28 -6.00
N ALA A 9 7.11 -6.26 -5.14
CA ALA A 9 8.31 -5.94 -4.36
C ALA A 9 8.80 -7.11 -3.50
N VAL A 10 7.90 -7.82 -2.83
CA VAL A 10 8.25 -8.95 -1.97
C VAL A 10 8.69 -10.14 -2.82
N ARG A 11 7.95 -10.46 -3.88
CA ARG A 11 8.28 -11.55 -4.81
C ARG A 11 9.66 -11.31 -5.44
N ASP A 12 9.89 -10.14 -5.99
CA ASP A 12 11.11 -9.83 -6.73
C ASP A 12 12.32 -9.83 -5.79
N ALA A 13 12.18 -9.30 -4.56
CA ALA A 13 13.21 -9.39 -3.54
C ALA A 13 13.55 -10.85 -3.16
N LEU A 14 12.54 -11.72 -2.99
CA LEU A 14 12.75 -13.13 -2.67
C LEU A 14 13.39 -13.91 -3.83
N LEU A 15 13.15 -13.49 -5.08
CA LEU A 15 13.75 -14.07 -6.28
C LEU A 15 15.10 -13.43 -6.65
N GLY A 16 15.58 -12.44 -5.91
CA GLY A 16 16.81 -11.70 -6.24
C GLY A 16 16.70 -10.85 -7.51
N LEU A 17 15.49 -10.48 -7.92
CA LEU A 17 15.21 -9.64 -9.08
C LEU A 17 15.14 -8.16 -8.67
N PRO A 18 15.45 -7.22 -9.59
CA PRO A 18 15.26 -5.79 -9.33
C PRO A 18 13.79 -5.45 -9.05
N VAL A 19 13.53 -4.80 -7.91
CA VAL A 19 12.20 -4.31 -7.53
C VAL A 19 11.84 -3.06 -8.35
N LYS A 20 10.68 -3.07 -9.01
CA LYS A 20 10.21 -1.99 -9.88
C LYS A 20 9.32 -0.98 -9.15
N ASP A 21 8.40 -1.49 -8.34
CA ASP A 21 7.36 -0.76 -7.63
C ASP A 21 7.21 -1.31 -6.20
N ARG A 22 6.54 -0.55 -5.33
CA ARG A 22 6.25 -0.96 -3.95
C ARG A 22 4.83 -0.62 -3.58
N ASP A 23 4.01 -1.66 -3.45
CA ASP A 23 2.65 -1.56 -2.94
C ASP A 23 2.61 -1.87 -1.46
N TRP A 24 1.75 -1.14 -0.74
CA TRP A 24 1.62 -1.25 0.70
C TRP A 24 0.17 -1.54 1.09
N VAL A 25 -0.01 -2.46 2.04
CA VAL A 25 -1.30 -2.70 2.68
C VAL A 25 -1.24 -2.21 4.11
N VAL A 26 -2.19 -1.35 4.44
CA VAL A 26 -2.38 -0.82 5.80
C VAL A 26 -3.51 -1.60 6.47
N VAL A 27 -3.23 -2.18 7.63
CA VAL A 27 -4.24 -2.87 8.46
C VAL A 27 -4.32 -2.26 9.85
N GLY A 28 -5.46 -2.47 10.52
CA GLY A 28 -5.75 -1.85 11.81
C GLY A 28 -5.76 -0.32 11.70
N SER A 29 -6.34 0.18 10.60
CA SER A 29 -6.61 1.58 10.33
C SER A 29 -7.94 1.70 9.58
N THR A 30 -8.51 2.90 9.52
CA THR A 30 -9.72 3.21 8.75
C THR A 30 -9.40 4.10 7.54
N PRO A 31 -10.26 4.14 6.49
CA PRO A 31 -10.09 5.07 5.38
C PRO A 31 -10.01 6.54 5.82
N GLN A 32 -10.77 6.94 6.85
CA GLN A 32 -10.74 8.30 7.37
C GLN A 32 -9.37 8.66 7.96
N GLU A 33 -8.75 7.75 8.72
CA GLU A 33 -7.40 7.97 9.26
C GLU A 33 -6.36 8.14 8.13
N MET A 34 -6.53 7.46 7.00
CA MET A 34 -5.68 7.64 5.82
C MET A 34 -5.90 9.02 5.16
N LEU A 35 -7.15 9.48 5.06
CA LEU A 35 -7.48 10.81 4.55
C LEU A 35 -6.93 11.92 5.48
N ASP A 36 -7.08 11.76 6.79
CA ASP A 36 -6.58 12.69 7.80
C ASP A 36 -5.04 12.76 7.79
N ALA A 37 -4.38 11.65 7.42
CA ALA A 37 -2.94 11.59 7.19
C ALA A 37 -2.51 12.21 5.84
N GLY A 38 -3.44 12.74 5.04
CA GLY A 38 -3.17 13.47 3.81
C GLY A 38 -3.08 12.60 2.55
N TYR A 39 -3.42 11.31 2.62
CA TYR A 39 -3.43 10.46 1.44
C TYR A 39 -4.65 10.72 0.55
N GLN A 40 -4.47 10.61 -0.77
CA GLN A 40 -5.56 10.77 -1.72
C GLN A 40 -6.19 9.43 -2.05
N GLN A 41 -7.48 9.25 -1.75
CA GLN A 41 -8.20 8.05 -2.16
C GLN A 41 -8.43 8.04 -3.69
N VAL A 42 -8.16 6.89 -4.30
CA VAL A 42 -8.43 6.59 -5.71
C VAL A 42 -9.21 5.27 -5.82
N GLY A 43 -10.01 5.14 -6.88
CA GLY A 43 -10.90 3.98 -7.06
C GLY A 43 -12.21 4.10 -6.27
N ARG A 44 -13.16 3.20 -6.55
CA ARG A 44 -14.52 3.24 -5.97
C ARG A 44 -14.83 2.07 -5.04
N ASP A 45 -14.44 0.85 -5.41
CA ASP A 45 -14.90 -0.36 -4.73
C ASP A 45 -13.96 -0.85 -3.62
N PHE A 46 -12.68 -0.49 -3.69
CA PHE A 46 -11.68 -0.77 -2.66
C PHE A 46 -10.88 0.50 -2.37
N PRO A 47 -10.69 0.89 -1.10
CA PRO A 47 -9.97 2.12 -0.76
C PRO A 47 -8.48 1.95 -1.08
N VAL A 48 -8.07 2.49 -2.22
CA VAL A 48 -6.66 2.63 -2.61
C VAL A 48 -6.26 4.07 -2.38
N PHE A 49 -5.04 4.28 -1.88
CA PHE A 49 -4.54 5.60 -1.55
C PHE A 49 -3.24 5.87 -2.28
N LEU A 50 -3.08 7.10 -2.79
CA LEU A 50 -1.82 7.62 -3.33
C LEU A 50 -1.18 8.56 -2.32
N HIS A 51 0.15 8.55 -2.29
CA HIS A 51 0.99 9.49 -1.56
C HIS A 51 1.51 10.57 -2.50
#